data_AF-A0A535P2R6-F1
#
_entry.id   AF-A0A535P2R6-F1
#
_cell.length_a   1.000
_cell.length_b   1.000
_cell.length_c   1.000
_cell.angle_alpha   90.00
_cell.angle_beta   90.00
_cell.angle_gamma   90.00
#
_symmetry.space_group_name_H-M   'P 1'
#
loop_
_entity.id
_entity.type
_entity.pdbx_description
1 polymer ?
#
loop_
_entity_poly.entity_id
_entity_poly.type
_entity_poly.pdbx_seq_one_letter_code
_entity_poly.pdbx_strand_id
1 'polypeptide(L)' 'MLKNKQQTKRQWLELAPGDPVIVIAGKDKGKQGEILRTIPEKHK' A
#
# COMPACT_ATOMS: atom_id res chain seq x y z
N MET A 1 -35.13 0.00 3.28
CA MET A 1 -34.26 -0.15 4.46
C MET A 1 -32.81 0.08 4.04
N LEU A 2 -32.16 1.15 4.50
CA LEU A 2 -30.74 1.42 4.21
C LEU A 2 -29.87 0.53 5.10
N LYS A 3 -29.10 -0.39 4.51
CA LYS A 3 -28.08 -1.15 5.23
C LYS A 3 -26.75 -0.43 5.06
N ASN A 4 -26.08 -0.06 6.16
CA ASN A 4 -24.71 0.44 6.09
C ASN A 4 -23.81 -0.63 5.46
N LYS A 5 -23.08 -0.29 4.40
CA LYS A 5 -22.06 -1.19 3.82
C LYS A 5 -21.07 -1.56 4.91
N GLN A 6 -20.71 -2.85 4.97
CA GLN A 6 -19.65 -3.32 5.86
C GLN A 6 -18.36 -2.56 5.52
N GLN A 7 -17.85 -1.79 6.47
CA GLN A 7 -16.60 -1.06 6.32
C GLN A 7 -15.45 -2.07 6.39
N THR A 8 -14.76 -2.28 5.27
CA THR A 8 -13.55 -3.10 5.23
C THR A 8 -12.53 -2.52 6.21
N LYS A 9 -12.03 -3.37 7.12
CA LYS A 9 -11.05 -3.00 8.14
C LYS A 9 -9.82 -2.44 7.43
N ARG A 10 -9.56 -1.14 7.56
CA ARG A 10 -8.40 -0.48 6.93
C ARG A 10 -7.14 -1.10 7.52
N GLN A 11 -6.32 -1.73 6.67
CA GLN A 11 -4.98 -2.14 7.07
C GLN A 11 -4.09 -0.90 7.10
N TRP A 12 -3.41 -0.70 8.23
CA TRP A 12 -2.43 0.36 8.37
C TRP A 12 -1.19 0.00 7.56
N LEU A 13 -0.78 0.89 6.68
CA LEU A 13 0.43 0.76 5.88
C LEU A 13 1.38 1.88 6.29
N GLU A 14 2.61 1.54 6.64
CA GLU A 14 3.66 2.51 7.03
C GLU A 14 4.33 3.18 5.82
N LEU A 15 3.59 3.32 4.71
CA LEU A 15 4.09 3.90 3.46
C LEU A 15 3.10 4.96 2.97
N ALA A 16 3.65 6.11 2.56
CA ALA A 16 2.92 7.20 1.95
C ALA A 16 3.49 7.51 0.55
N PRO A 17 2.67 8.11 -0.34
CA PRO A 17 3.21 8.74 -1.54
C PRO A 17 4.26 9.80 -1.19
N GLY A 18 5.38 9.82 -1.91
CA GLY A 18 6.51 10.69 -1.62
C GLY A 18 7.63 10.03 -0.84
N ASP A 19 7.39 8.87 -0.22
CA ASP A 19 8.43 8.21 0.57
C ASP A 19 9.51 7.59 -0.32
N PRO A 20 10.81 7.80 -0.01
CA PRO A 20 11.90 7.08 -0.65
C PRO A 20 11.98 5.66 -0.11
N VAL A 21 12.01 4.67 -1.01
CA VAL A 21 12.03 3.25 -0.65
C VAL A 21 13.03 2.45 -1.46
N ILE A 22 13.38 1.27 -0.96
CA ILE A 22 14.16 0.25 -1.65
C ILE A 22 13.36 -1.05 -1.77
N VAL A 23 13.41 -1.68 -2.93
CA VAL A 23 12.73 -2.96 -3.17
C VAL A 23 13.53 -4.10 -2.52
N ILE A 24 12.93 -4.81 -1.56
CA ILE A 24 13.60 -5.88 -0.80
C ILE A 24 13.56 -7.26 -1.48
N ALA A 25 12.60 -7.50 -2.37
CA ALA A 25 12.36 -8.81 -2.99
C ALA A 25 11.76 -8.70 -4.39
N GLY A 26 11.83 -9.79 -5.17
CA GLY A 26 11.33 -9.88 -6.53
C GLY A 26 12.34 -9.45 -7.60
N LYS A 27 11.86 -9.35 -8.86
CA LYS A 27 12.70 -9.05 -10.04
C LYS A 27 13.46 -7.73 -9.91
N ASP A 28 12.86 -6.75 -9.24
CA ASP A 28 13.38 -5.38 -9.11
C ASP A 28 14.11 -5.14 -7.78
N LYS A 29 14.52 -6.20 -7.07
CA LYS A 29 15.25 -6.12 -5.81
C LYS A 29 16.48 -5.21 -5.93
N GLY A 30 16.65 -4.33 -4.94
CA GLY A 30 17.74 -3.38 -4.85
C GLY A 30 17.48 -2.05 -5.57
N LYS A 31 16.43 -1.95 -6.39
CA LYS A 31 16.05 -0.65 -6.98
C LYS A 31 15.52 0.29 -5.91
N GLN A 32 15.86 1.55 -6.07
CA GLN A 32 15.42 2.65 -5.22
C GLN A 32 14.50 3.57 -6.01
N GLY A 33 13.58 4.23 -5.32
CA GLY A 33 12.68 5.20 -5.94
C GLY A 33 11.67 5.78 -4.95
N GLU A 34 10.80 6.62 -5.48
CA GLU A 34 9.75 7.30 -4.73
C GLU A 34 8.40 6.62 -4.94
N ILE A 35 7.59 6.52 -3.89
CA ILE A 35 6.23 5.97 -3.99
C ILE A 35 5.30 6.99 -4.63
N LEU A 36 4.61 6.59 -5.71
CA LEU A 36 3.60 7.45 -6.36
C LEU A 36 2.20 7.29 -5.76
N ARG A 37 1.83 6.07 -5.34
CA ARG A 37 0.50 5.74 -4.81
C ARG A 37 0.56 4.45 -4.01
N THR A 38 -0.13 4.43 -2.87
CA THR A 38 -0.37 3.22 -2.08
C THR A 38 -1.79 2.68 -2.31
N ILE A 39 -1.95 1.35 -2.25
CA ILE A 39 -3.26 0.68 -2.36
C ILE A 39 -3.35 -0.38 -1.25
N PRO A 40 -3.63 0.01 0.01
CA PRO A 40 -3.58 -0.90 1.16
C PRO A 40 -4.53 -2.09 1.05
N GLU A 41 -5.68 -1.93 0.39
CA GLU A 41 -6.70 -2.98 0.20
C GLU A 41 -6.22 -4.18 -0.63
N LYS A 42 -5.11 -4.04 -1.36
CA LYS A 42 -4.51 -5.12 -2.16
C LYS A 42 -3.50 -5.96 -1.37
N HIS A 43 -3.18 -5.58 -0.15
CA HIS A 43 -2.30 -6.35 0.71
C HIS A 43 -3.10 -7.52 1.31
N LYS A 44 -2.74 -8.75 0.92
CA LYS A 44 -3.43 -9.99 1.32
C LYS A 44 -2.85 -10.55 2.61
#